data_AF-A0A5C3QB37-F1
#
_entry.id   AF-A0A5C3QB37-F1
#
_cell.length_a   1.000
_cell.length_b   1.000
_cell.length_c   1.000
_cell.angle_alpha   90.00
_cell.angle_beta   90.00
_cell.angle_gamma   90.00
#
_symmetry.space_group_name_H-M   'P 1'
#
loop_
_entity.id
_entity.type
_entity.pdbx_description
1 polymer ?
#
loop_
_entity_poly.entity_id
_entity_poly.type
_entity_poly.pdbx_seq_one_letter_code
_entity_poly.pdbx_strand_id
1 'polypeptide(L)'
;MAGRIFNDEYTADVVLESSDGLSFYAHKSILSAYSGTFADADHCSSSNDSDPSVGASTTGPVPLELVECSESAEVLSALIRFMYRDEVPIDLQTMDKGDFFDLADAAEKYDVWSLKQLLRTYMPNYMERFPLLVLHFALTHGDTTLGVDAAAKAVHHRINVAPAHFDWNKNSLNKPCGR
;
A
#
# COMPACT_ATOMS: atom_id res chain seq x y z
N MET A 1 8.12 14.03 29.75
CA MET A 1 8.49 13.02 28.75
C MET A 1 7.24 12.77 27.94
N ALA A 2 7.17 13.24 26.69
CA ALA A 2 6.01 12.97 25.85
C ALA A 2 6.01 11.45 25.56
N GLY A 3 4.99 10.74 26.03
CA GLY A 3 4.82 9.32 25.75
C GLY A 3 4.69 9.12 24.24
N ARG A 4 5.34 8.10 23.69
CA ARG A 4 5.25 7.77 22.28
C ARG A 4 3.82 7.27 22.03
N ILE A 5 3.00 8.08 21.36
CA ILE A 5 1.59 7.75 21.10
C ILE A 5 1.45 6.60 20.08
N PHE A 6 2.43 6.45 19.18
CA PHE A 6 2.47 5.37 18.19
C PHE A 6 2.91 4.05 18.82
N ASN A 7 2.16 2.98 18.53
CA ASN A 7 2.40 1.61 18.99
C ASN A 7 2.37 1.43 20.52
N ASP A 8 1.42 2.11 21.19
CA ASP A 8 1.17 1.97 22.63
C ASP A 8 0.14 0.86 22.90
N GLU A 9 0.61 -0.26 23.45
CA GLU A 9 -0.21 -1.44 23.76
C GLU A 9 -1.26 -1.18 24.85
N TYR A 10 -1.08 -0.15 25.68
CA TYR A 10 -1.97 0.13 26.80
C TYR A 10 -3.18 0.98 26.43
N THR A 11 -3.05 1.79 25.38
CA THR A 11 -4.11 2.74 24.97
C THR A 11 -4.75 2.40 23.64
N ALA A 12 -4.16 1.50 22.86
CA ALA A 12 -4.70 1.04 21.60
C ALA A 12 -6.10 0.44 21.75
N ASP A 13 -6.92 0.60 20.71
CA ASP A 13 -8.27 0.03 20.59
C ASP A 13 -8.40 -0.88 19.35
N VAL A 14 -7.34 -0.98 18.55
CA VAL A 14 -7.22 -1.88 17.40
C VAL A 14 -5.76 -2.33 17.22
N VAL A 15 -5.59 -3.55 16.74
CA VAL A 15 -4.30 -4.12 16.32
C VAL A 15 -4.37 -4.41 14.83
N LEU A 16 -3.48 -3.80 14.06
CA LEU A 16 -3.32 -4.08 12.64
C LEU A 16 -2.16 -5.05 12.45
N GLU A 17 -2.39 -6.20 11.83
CA GLU A 17 -1.34 -7.19 11.53
C GLU A 17 -0.94 -7.10 10.07
N SER A 18 0.34 -6.92 9.78
CA SER A 18 0.88 -6.93 8.42
C SER A 18 0.96 -8.34 7.83
N SER A 19 1.12 -8.45 6.51
CA SER A 19 1.19 -9.73 5.80
C SER A 19 2.43 -10.58 6.13
N ASP A 20 3.46 -9.96 6.69
CA ASP A 20 4.68 -10.58 7.23
C ASP A 20 4.62 -10.83 8.75
N GLY A 21 3.44 -10.65 9.37
CA GLY A 21 3.14 -11.08 10.74
C GLY A 21 3.58 -10.12 11.84
N LEU A 22 3.79 -8.83 11.53
CA LEU A 22 4.09 -7.82 12.54
C LEU A 22 2.81 -7.07 12.94
N SER A 23 2.58 -6.96 14.25
CA SER A 23 1.41 -6.30 14.82
C SER A 23 1.69 -4.84 15.18
N PHE A 24 0.73 -3.97 14.85
CA PHE A 24 0.77 -2.53 15.11
C PHE A 24 -0.41 -2.14 15.99
N TYR A 25 -0.12 -1.62 17.18
CA TYR A 25 -1.11 -1.15 18.13
C TYR A 25 -1.52 0.29 17.80
N ALA A 26 -2.79 0.47 17.42
CA ALA A 26 -3.29 1.73 16.90
C ALA A 26 -4.59 2.20 17.57
N HIS A 27 -5.01 3.43 17.23
CA HIS A 27 -6.17 4.12 17.75
C HIS A 27 -7.11 4.43 16.58
N LYS A 28 -8.30 3.82 16.56
CA LYS A 28 -9.32 4.03 15.53
C LYS A 28 -9.66 5.51 15.35
N SER A 29 -9.71 6.26 16.43
CA SER A 29 -9.93 7.72 16.41
C SER A 29 -8.88 8.50 15.62
N ILE A 30 -7.62 8.05 15.63
CA ILE A 30 -6.55 8.65 14.82
C ILE A 30 -6.68 8.18 13.37
N LEU A 31 -6.88 6.88 13.14
CA LEU A 31 -6.98 6.32 11.78
C LEU A 31 -8.15 6.95 11.00
N SER A 32 -9.34 6.97 11.59
CA SER A 32 -10.56 7.56 11.01
C SER A 32 -10.46 9.06 10.72
N ALA A 33 -9.60 9.80 11.42
CA ALA A 33 -9.38 11.21 11.16
C ALA A 33 -8.65 11.48 9.82
N TYR A 34 -7.98 10.48 9.24
CA TYR A 34 -7.24 10.60 7.98
C TYR A 34 -7.73 9.67 6.87
N SER A 35 -8.36 8.56 7.25
CA SER A 35 -8.80 7.50 6.35
C SER A 35 -10.31 7.45 6.28
N GLY A 36 -10.85 7.54 5.05
CA GLY A 36 -12.27 7.28 4.82
C GLY A 36 -12.66 5.85 5.19
N THR A 37 -11.82 4.87 4.84
CA THR A 37 -12.07 3.45 5.11
C THR A 37 -12.21 3.15 6.61
N PHE A 38 -11.35 3.74 7.45
CA PHE A 38 -11.42 3.54 8.90
C PHE A 38 -12.52 4.36 9.58
N ALA A 39 -12.98 5.46 8.97
CA ALA A 39 -14.13 6.21 9.50
C ALA A 39 -15.46 5.45 9.35
N ASP A 40 -15.61 4.68 8.27
CA ASP A 40 -16.83 3.89 8.02
C ASP A 40 -16.83 2.55 8.78
N ALA A 41 -15.66 2.02 9.14
CA ALA A 41 -15.51 0.73 9.81
C ALA A 41 -16.15 0.68 11.21
N ASP A 42 -16.20 1.82 11.92
CA ASP A 42 -16.85 1.93 13.24
C ASP A 42 -18.36 1.63 13.19
N HIS A 43 -18.99 1.74 12.01
CA HIS A 43 -20.40 1.37 11.82
C HIS A 43 -20.60 -0.13 11.54
N CYS A 44 -19.57 -0.84 11.07
CA CYS A 44 -19.66 -2.23 10.65
C CYS A 44 -19.29 -3.24 11.75
N SER A 45 -18.48 -2.87 12.73
CA SER A 45 -18.13 -3.74 13.89
C SER A 45 -19.32 -4.03 14.83
N SER A 46 -20.55 -3.63 14.45
CA SER A 46 -21.80 -3.94 15.15
C SER A 46 -22.40 -5.30 14.81
N SER A 47 -21.92 -6.01 13.78
CA SER A 47 -22.41 -7.36 13.50
C SER A 47 -21.74 -8.40 14.40
N ASN A 48 -21.97 -8.27 15.71
CA ASN A 48 -22.16 -9.45 16.51
C ASN A 48 -23.42 -10.12 15.95
N ASP A 49 -23.23 -11.09 15.05
CA ASP A 49 -24.19 -12.17 14.82
C ASP A 49 -24.28 -12.99 16.11
N SER A 50 -24.84 -12.37 17.16
CA SER A 50 -25.26 -13.04 18.37
C SER A 50 -26.74 -13.37 18.21
N ASP A 51 -26.97 -14.65 17.97
CA ASP A 51 -28.09 -15.40 18.54
C ASP A 51 -28.61 -14.73 19.83
N PRO A 52 -29.90 -14.38 19.95
CA PRO A 52 -30.44 -13.65 21.09
C PRO A 52 -30.66 -14.61 22.27
N SER A 53 -29.58 -15.17 22.80
CA SER A 53 -29.53 -15.73 24.15
C SER A 53 -28.05 -15.73 24.56
N VAL A 54 -27.59 -14.86 25.45
CA VAL A 54 -27.79 -14.94 26.90
C VAL A 54 -27.27 -13.62 27.47
N GLY A 55 -28.04 -12.99 28.34
CA GLY A 55 -27.56 -11.86 29.13
C GLY A 55 -26.46 -12.30 30.08
N ALA A 56 -25.28 -11.70 29.95
CA ALA A 56 -24.24 -11.74 30.97
C ALA A 56 -23.33 -10.51 30.82
N SER A 57 -23.57 -9.51 31.68
CA SER A 57 -22.57 -8.51 32.04
C SER A 57 -21.24 -9.21 32.33
N THR A 58 -20.26 -9.04 31.44
CA THR A 58 -18.91 -9.55 31.65
C THR A 58 -17.97 -8.37 31.73
N THR A 59 -17.63 -7.98 32.96
CA THR A 59 -16.56 -7.05 33.30
C THR A 59 -15.21 -7.74 33.05
N GLY A 60 -14.90 -8.04 31.80
CA GLY A 60 -13.59 -8.48 31.33
C GLY A 60 -12.99 -7.42 30.40
N PRO A 61 -11.66 -7.39 30.20
CA PRO A 61 -11.07 -6.57 29.16
C PRO A 61 -11.72 -6.94 27.82
N VAL A 62 -12.30 -5.96 27.13
CA VAL A 62 -12.77 -6.16 25.75
C VAL A 62 -11.55 -6.60 24.94
N PRO A 63 -11.57 -7.77 24.28
CA PRO A 63 -10.45 -8.18 23.46
C PRO A 63 -10.24 -7.15 22.35
N LEU A 64 -8.99 -6.71 22.18
CA LEU A 64 -8.58 -5.79 21.12
C LEU A 64 -9.00 -6.35 19.75
N GLU A 65 -9.57 -5.50 18.90
CA GLU A 65 -9.92 -5.89 17.54
C GLU A 65 -8.64 -6.12 16.73
N LEU A 66 -8.49 -7.32 16.16
CA LEU A 66 -7.38 -7.67 15.27
C LEU A 66 -7.85 -7.56 13.82
N VAL A 67 -7.11 -6.80 13.00
CA VAL A 67 -7.37 -6.62 11.57
C VAL A 67 -6.15 -7.03 10.77
N GLU A 68 -6.30 -8.09 9.98
CA GLU A 68 -5.26 -8.56 9.05
C GLU A 68 -5.19 -7.62 7.83
N CYS A 69 -3.97 -7.17 7.50
CA CYS A 69 -3.67 -6.28 6.40
C CYS A 69 -2.83 -7.02 5.34
N SER A 70 -2.97 -6.64 4.07
CA SER A 70 -2.22 -7.27 2.97
C SER A 70 -0.83 -6.69 2.79
N GLU A 71 -0.58 -5.53 3.38
CA GLU A 71 0.62 -4.72 3.28
C GLU A 71 1.74 -5.31 4.14
N SER A 72 2.99 -5.17 3.69
CA SER A 72 4.15 -5.52 4.50
C SER A 72 4.25 -4.62 5.73
N ALA A 73 5.03 -5.04 6.74
CA ALA A 73 5.22 -4.22 7.93
C ALA A 73 5.84 -2.86 7.61
N GLU A 74 6.71 -2.78 6.61
CA GLU A 74 7.36 -1.53 6.20
C GLU A 74 6.35 -0.52 5.66
N VAL A 75 5.49 -0.97 4.72
CA VAL A 75 4.44 -0.15 4.13
C VAL A 75 3.39 0.24 5.17
N LEU A 76 2.92 -0.73 5.95
CA LEU A 76 1.91 -0.50 6.98
C LEU A 76 2.42 0.45 8.08
N SER A 77 3.68 0.29 8.50
CA SER A 77 4.34 1.19 9.44
C SER A 77 4.42 2.62 8.89
N ALA A 78 4.86 2.79 7.64
CA ALA A 78 4.92 4.11 7.01
C ALA A 78 3.53 4.77 6.96
N LEU A 79 2.50 4.02 6.57
CA LEU A 79 1.12 4.50 6.51
C LEU A 79 0.59 4.96 7.88
N ILE A 80 0.73 4.12 8.92
CA ILE A 80 0.22 4.45 10.26
C ILE A 80 0.98 5.63 10.85
N ARG A 81 2.32 5.63 10.73
CA ARG A 81 3.15 6.73 11.26
C ARG A 81 2.83 8.07 10.61
N PHE A 82 2.49 8.08 9.32
CA PHE A 82 2.00 9.27 8.64
C PHE A 82 0.73 9.82 9.31
N MET A 83 -0.26 8.97 9.60
CA MET A 83 -1.51 9.38 10.26
C MET A 83 -1.28 9.87 11.70
N TYR A 84 -0.31 9.27 12.40
CA TYR A 84 0.08 9.68 13.75
C TYR A 84 0.91 10.96 13.80
N ARG A 85 1.31 11.51 12.64
CA ARG A 85 2.28 12.62 12.54
C ARG A 85 3.54 12.33 13.35
N ASP A 86 4.02 11.08 13.29
CA ASP A 86 5.28 10.70 13.95
C ASP A 86 6.41 11.60 13.43
N GLU A 87 7.35 11.97 14.32
CA GLU A 87 8.42 12.93 13.98
C GLU A 87 9.44 12.35 12.99
N VAL A 88 9.39 11.04 12.75
CA VAL A 88 10.24 10.39 11.77
C VAL A 88 9.66 10.60 10.37
N PRO A 89 10.34 11.37 9.51
CA PRO A 89 9.84 11.65 8.19
C PRO A 89 9.89 10.41 7.30
N ILE A 90 8.91 10.29 6.42
CA ILE A 90 8.95 9.33 5.31
C ILE A 90 9.78 9.98 4.20
N ASP A 91 10.91 9.37 3.85
CA ASP A 91 11.73 9.84 2.74
C ASP A 91 11.31 9.21 1.41
N LEU A 92 10.35 9.86 0.76
CA LEU A 92 9.82 9.44 -0.54
C LEU A 92 10.81 9.63 -1.70
N GLN A 93 11.96 10.28 -1.50
CA GLN A 93 12.96 10.44 -2.56
C GLN A 93 13.90 9.23 -2.65
N THR A 94 14.18 8.60 -1.50
CA THR A 94 15.14 7.51 -1.39
C THR A 94 14.49 6.14 -1.19
N MET A 95 13.19 6.10 -0.87
CA MET A 95 12.38 4.89 -0.77
C MET A 95 12.50 4.03 -2.04
N ASP A 96 12.60 2.71 -1.85
CA ASP A 96 12.61 1.78 -2.98
C ASP A 96 11.34 1.94 -3.81
N LYS A 97 11.44 1.69 -5.12
CA LYS A 97 10.29 1.83 -6.01
C LYS A 97 9.15 0.87 -5.63
N GLY A 98 9.46 -0.33 -5.16
CA GLY A 98 8.46 -1.30 -4.71
C GLY A 98 7.66 -0.73 -3.54
N ASP A 99 8.35 -0.39 -2.45
CA ASP A 99 7.73 0.18 -1.26
C ASP A 99 6.95 1.47 -1.55
N PHE A 100 7.46 2.32 -2.46
CA PHE A 100 6.74 3.52 -2.88
C PHE A 100 5.39 3.21 -3.54
N PHE A 101 5.35 2.27 -4.49
CA PHE A 101 4.11 1.90 -5.16
C PHE A 101 3.18 1.11 -4.24
N ASP A 102 3.71 0.24 -3.39
CA ASP A 102 2.93 -0.49 -2.39
C ASP A 102 2.32 0.48 -1.36
N LEU A 103 3.07 1.52 -0.95
CA LEU A 103 2.55 2.60 -0.10
C LEU A 103 1.49 3.44 -0.82
N ALA A 104 1.64 3.69 -2.12
CA ALA A 104 0.64 4.40 -2.90
C ALA A 104 -0.65 3.58 -3.07
N ASP A 105 -0.54 2.28 -3.31
CA ASP A 105 -1.68 1.37 -3.38
C ASP A 105 -2.37 1.27 -2.01
N ALA A 106 -1.62 1.17 -0.92
CA ALA A 106 -2.16 1.19 0.43
C ALA A 106 -2.87 2.52 0.74
N ALA A 107 -2.28 3.66 0.37
CA ALA A 107 -2.88 4.96 0.58
C ALA A 107 -4.22 5.12 -0.16
N GLU A 108 -4.35 4.56 -1.36
CA GLU A 108 -5.61 4.51 -2.11
C GLU A 108 -6.61 3.53 -1.47
N LYS A 109 -6.18 2.32 -1.10
CA LYS A 109 -7.02 1.28 -0.47
C LYS A 109 -7.63 1.73 0.85
N TYR A 110 -6.83 2.37 1.70
CA TYR A 110 -7.28 2.91 2.98
C TYR A 110 -7.78 4.35 2.87
N ASP A 111 -7.86 4.92 1.67
CA ASP A 111 -8.28 6.29 1.41
C ASP A 111 -7.65 7.35 2.35
N VAL A 112 -6.34 7.30 2.51
CA VAL A 112 -5.58 8.26 3.33
C VAL A 112 -5.34 9.52 2.51
N TRP A 113 -6.29 10.46 2.56
CA TRP A 113 -6.40 11.58 1.62
C TRP A 113 -5.11 12.39 1.46
N SER A 114 -4.52 12.84 2.58
CA SER A 114 -3.31 13.66 2.55
C SER A 114 -2.11 12.91 1.97
N LEU A 115 -2.01 11.60 2.22
CA LEU A 115 -0.89 10.79 1.72
C LEU A 115 -1.03 10.52 0.22
N LYS A 116 -2.26 10.26 -0.27
CA LYS A 116 -2.54 10.14 -1.71
C LYS A 116 -2.05 11.37 -2.47
N GLN A 117 -2.40 12.55 -1.98
CA GLN A 117 -1.99 13.81 -2.61
C GLN A 117 -0.47 13.99 -2.57
N LEU A 118 0.17 13.67 -1.43
CA LEU A 118 1.63 13.72 -1.31
C LEU A 118 2.31 12.77 -2.31
N LEU A 119 1.94 11.49 -2.36
CA LEU A 119 2.54 10.50 -3.25
C LEU A 119 2.37 10.89 -4.73
N ARG A 120 1.22 11.46 -5.10
CA ARG A 120 0.98 11.99 -6.45
C ARG A 120 1.95 13.12 -6.82
N THR A 121 2.38 13.97 -5.88
CA THR A 121 3.39 14.99 -6.17
C THR A 121 4.79 14.41 -6.43
N TYR A 122 5.06 13.18 -5.95
CA TYR A 122 6.33 12.47 -6.17
C TYR A 122 6.30 11.55 -7.39
N MET A 123 5.13 11.13 -7.86
CA MET A 123 4.96 10.29 -9.07
C MET A 123 5.75 10.76 -10.30
N PRO A 124 5.87 12.07 -10.61
CA PRO A 124 6.68 12.53 -11.74
C PRO A 124 8.17 12.11 -11.67
N ASN A 125 8.74 11.99 -10.47
CA ASN A 125 10.13 11.53 -10.29
C ASN A 125 10.30 10.06 -10.68
N TYR A 126 9.28 9.24 -10.43
CA TYR A 126 9.23 7.84 -10.83
C TYR A 126 8.85 7.67 -12.30
N MET A 127 8.09 8.60 -12.86
CA MET A 127 7.66 8.56 -14.27
C MET A 127 8.84 8.60 -15.25
N GLU A 128 9.90 9.34 -14.95
CA GLU A 128 11.12 9.35 -15.78
C GLU A 128 11.84 7.99 -15.82
N ARG A 129 11.90 7.30 -14.68
CA ARG A 129 12.72 6.08 -14.51
C ARG A 129 11.93 4.79 -14.69
N PHE A 130 10.65 4.81 -14.36
CA PHE A 130 9.77 3.64 -14.29
C PHE A 130 8.36 3.95 -14.84
N PRO A 131 8.24 4.45 -16.09
CA PRO A 131 6.96 4.87 -16.66
C PRO A 131 5.92 3.74 -16.73
N LEU A 132 6.34 2.48 -16.82
CA LEU A 132 5.42 1.33 -16.82
C LEU A 132 4.78 1.07 -15.44
N LEU A 133 5.51 1.32 -14.34
CA LEU A 133 4.96 1.18 -12.99
C LEU A 133 3.97 2.31 -12.71
N VAL A 134 4.32 3.54 -13.09
CA VAL A 134 3.39 4.69 -13.00
C VAL A 134 2.14 4.45 -13.85
N LEU A 135 2.29 3.91 -15.06
CA LEU A 135 1.15 3.55 -15.91
C LEU A 135 0.28 2.48 -15.23
N HIS A 136 0.88 1.44 -14.67
CA HIS A 136 0.14 0.40 -13.95
C HIS A 136 -0.68 0.99 -12.79
N PHE A 137 -0.02 1.79 -11.93
CA PHE A 137 -0.68 2.49 -10.84
C PHE A 137 -1.85 3.35 -11.33
N ALA A 138 -1.63 4.17 -12.36
CA ALA A 138 -2.65 5.04 -12.92
C ALA A 138 -3.86 4.27 -13.46
N LEU A 139 -3.64 3.11 -14.08
CA LEU A 139 -4.72 2.24 -14.57
C LEU A 139 -5.48 1.57 -13.41
N THR A 140 -4.78 1.13 -12.36
CA THR A 140 -5.38 0.49 -11.18
C THR A 140 -6.31 1.46 -10.45
N HIS A 141 -5.93 2.73 -10.32
CA HIS A 141 -6.67 3.73 -9.54
C HIS A 141 -7.47 4.73 -10.39
N GLY A 142 -7.52 4.55 -11.71
CA GLY A 142 -8.33 5.36 -12.62
C GLY A 142 -7.84 6.79 -12.87
N ASP A 143 -6.57 7.09 -12.61
CA ASP A 143 -5.96 8.40 -12.92
C ASP A 143 -5.64 8.49 -14.42
N THR A 144 -6.64 8.91 -15.20
CA THR A 144 -6.53 9.03 -16.65
C THR A 144 -5.44 10.00 -17.09
N THR A 145 -5.25 11.11 -16.37
CA THR A 145 -4.25 12.13 -16.70
C THR A 145 -2.84 11.59 -16.53
N LEU A 146 -2.56 10.99 -15.37
CA LEU A 146 -1.27 10.34 -15.10
C LEU A 146 -1.04 9.16 -16.05
N GLY A 147 -2.09 8.40 -16.36
CA GLY A 147 -2.03 7.25 -17.25
C GLY A 147 -1.65 7.63 -18.69
N VAL A 148 -2.20 8.71 -19.24
CA VAL A 148 -1.84 9.19 -20.58
C VAL A 148 -0.37 9.62 -20.63
N ASP A 149 0.08 10.40 -19.65
CA ASP A 149 1.46 10.88 -19.59
C ASP A 149 2.44 9.71 -19.43
N ALA A 150 2.14 8.77 -18.53
CA ALA A 150 2.95 7.59 -18.30
C ALA A 150 2.97 6.66 -19.53
N ALA A 151 1.85 6.47 -20.22
CA ALA A 151 1.77 5.69 -21.45
C ALA A 151 2.62 6.30 -22.57
N ALA A 152 2.46 7.62 -22.80
CA ALA A 152 3.26 8.34 -23.77
C ALA A 152 4.75 8.13 -23.49
N LYS A 153 5.17 8.26 -22.23
CA LYS A 153 6.56 8.10 -21.84
C LYS A 153 7.08 6.66 -21.95
N ALA A 154 6.27 5.68 -21.58
CA ALA A 154 6.62 4.26 -21.68
C ALA A 154 6.87 3.83 -23.13
N VAL A 155 6.07 4.34 -24.08
CA VAL A 155 6.25 4.07 -25.51
C VAL A 155 7.58 4.65 -26.01
N HIS A 156 7.91 5.89 -25.67
CA HIS A 156 9.18 6.51 -26.05
C HIS A 156 10.39 5.83 -25.41
N HIS A 157 10.25 5.35 -24.16
CA HIS A 157 11.33 4.66 -23.44
C HIS A 157 11.73 3.32 -24.10
N ARG A 158 10.80 2.62 -24.77
CA ARG A 158 11.10 1.37 -25.48
C ARG A 158 11.83 1.54 -26.82
N ILE A 159 11.83 2.74 -27.40
CA ILE A 159 12.52 3.00 -28.68
C ILE A 159 14.03 3.17 -28.48
N ASN A 160 14.49 3.55 -27.28
CA ASN A 160 15.90 3.81 -27.00
C ASN A 160 16.66 2.63 -26.35
N VAL A 161 15.98 1.53 -26.04
CA VAL A 161 16.65 0.28 -25.63
C VAL A 161 16.61 -0.66 -26.82
N ALA A 162 17.63 -0.59 -27.68
CA ALA A 162 17.81 -1.57 -28.75
C ALA A 162 17.74 -2.98 -28.13
N PRO A 163 16.96 -3.92 -28.71
CA PRO A 163 16.99 -5.29 -28.23
C PRO A 163 18.41 -5.80 -28.35
N ALA A 164 18.95 -6.36 -27.27
CA ALA A 164 20.19 -7.11 -27.31
C ALA A 164 20.07 -8.11 -28.47
N HIS A 165 20.91 -7.91 -29.50
CA HIS A 165 20.98 -8.62 -30.77
C HIS A 165 20.28 -10.01 -30.74
N PHE A 166 19.01 -10.05 -31.16
CA PHE A 166 18.28 -11.30 -31.33
C PHE A 166 18.75 -11.93 -32.64
N ASP A 167 19.72 -12.83 -32.52
CA ASP A 167 20.31 -13.56 -33.63
C ASP A 167 19.32 -14.60 -34.18
N TRP A 168 18.61 -14.22 -35.25
CA TRP A 168 17.68 -15.09 -35.99
C TRP A 168 18.33 -16.39 -36.51
N ASN A 169 19.66 -16.45 -36.57
CA ASN A 169 20.38 -17.50 -37.27
C ASN A 169 20.76 -18.72 -36.42
N LYS A 170 20.31 -18.82 -35.16
CA LYS A 170 20.67 -19.95 -34.28
C LYS A 170 19.70 -21.13 -34.25
N ASN A 171 18.59 -21.08 -34.99
CA ASN A 171 17.57 -22.15 -35.01
C ASN A 171 17.35 -22.83 -36.36
N SER A 172 18.26 -22.69 -37.33
CA SER A 172 18.26 -23.56 -38.50
C SER A 172 18.83 -24.94 -38.13
N LEU A 173 17.98 -25.80 -37.55
CA LEU A 173 18.24 -27.23 -37.37
C LEU A 173 18.41 -27.88 -38.75
N ASN A 174 19.66 -27.92 -39.20
CA ASN A 174 20.11 -28.75 -40.30
C ASN A 174 20.16 -30.20 -39.80
N LYS A 175 19.10 -30.99 -40.01
CA LYS A 175 19.16 -32.45 -39.84
C LYS A 175 19.54 -33.09 -41.19
N PRO A 176 20.68 -33.78 -41.31
CA PRO A 176 21.00 -34.52 -42.52
C PRO A 176 20.13 -35.78 -42.62
N CYS A 177 19.59 -36.04 -43.81
CA CYS A 177 19.00 -37.32 -44.17
C CYS A 177 20.08 -38.41 -44.14
N GLY A 178 19.99 -39.33 -43.19
CA GLY A 178 20.79 -40.55 -43.12
C GLY A 178 19.99 -41.74 -43.68
N ARG A 179 20.67 -42.55 -44.50
CA ARG A 179 20.19 -43.72 -45.25
C ARG A 179 19.64 -44.85 -44.37
#